data_AF-A0A426DNN5-F1
#
_entry.id   AF-A0A426DNN5-F1
#
_cell.length_a   1.000
_cell.length_b   1.000
_cell.length_c   1.000
_cell.angle_alpha   90.00
_cell.angle_beta   90.00
_cell.angle_gamma   90.00
#
_symmetry.space_group_name_H-M   'P 1'
#
loop_
_entity.id
_entity.type
_entity.pdbx_description
1 polymer ?
#
loop_
_entity_poly.entity_id
_entity_poly.type
_entity_poly.pdbx_seq_one_letter_code
_entity_poly.pdbx_strand_id
1 'polypeptide(L)'
;MLNLNMLHLNMYSRKTDEKRNFVKPLRHVLTGVLALAAAAAAIGCGKSGKIDSSTEQRPQLALEQLLSCTLQQAEDFDAEFALSSEEAMANEEIGLTQDDGRLREYFLERFGDSMTDACIETLAASRTFYKSAALAKDLNSDIHVDEVELTKSSDEPECYQFSAVIKTSAGDPAAAANGMISMEKDGAERKASRITLTMEETHN
;
A
#
# COMPACT_ATOMS: atom_id res chain seq x y z
N MET A 1 -60.42 8.77 -29.15
CA MET A 1 -59.65 7.64 -28.59
C MET A 1 -58.33 7.56 -29.33
N LEU A 2 -57.26 8.11 -28.76
CA LEU A 2 -55.91 8.04 -29.32
C LEU A 2 -55.04 7.28 -28.32
N ASN A 3 -54.39 6.26 -28.86
CA ASN A 3 -53.80 5.11 -28.19
C ASN A 3 -52.51 5.51 -27.46
N LEU A 4 -52.46 5.29 -26.14
CA LEU A 4 -51.34 5.65 -25.25
C LEU A 4 -50.04 4.88 -25.56
N ASN A 5 -50.09 3.87 -26.43
CA ASN A 5 -48.95 3.04 -26.80
C ASN A 5 -48.00 3.66 -27.83
N MET A 6 -48.31 4.86 -28.36
CA MET A 6 -47.45 5.54 -29.36
C MET A 6 -46.52 6.62 -28.76
N LEU A 7 -46.66 6.97 -27.47
CA LEU A 7 -45.73 7.88 -26.79
C LEU A 7 -44.56 7.15 -26.13
N HIS A 8 -44.74 5.86 -25.80
CA HIS A 8 -43.70 5.08 -25.12
C HIS A 8 -42.58 4.59 -26.07
N LEU A 9 -42.84 4.52 -27.39
CA LEU A 9 -41.79 4.19 -28.36
C LEU A 9 -40.93 5.39 -28.79
N ASN A 10 -41.42 6.63 -28.64
CA ASN A 10 -40.64 7.82 -29.05
C ASN A 10 -39.61 8.28 -27.99
N MET A 11 -39.66 7.72 -26.78
CA MET A 11 -38.62 7.91 -25.74
C MET A 11 -37.67 6.71 -25.60
N TYR A 12 -37.89 5.61 -26.31
CA TYR A 12 -37.05 4.41 -26.20
C TYR A 12 -35.98 4.30 -27.31
N SER A 13 -36.07 5.05 -28.41
CA SER A 13 -35.11 5.00 -29.53
C SER A 13 -34.19 6.22 -29.67
N ARG A 14 -33.99 7.03 -28.62
CA ARG A 14 -33.06 8.18 -28.65
C ARG A 14 -31.73 7.98 -27.93
N LYS A 15 -31.44 6.79 -27.42
CA LYS A 15 -30.26 6.57 -26.54
C LYS A 15 -29.29 5.50 -27.02
N THR A 16 -29.18 5.32 -28.33
CA THR A 16 -28.13 4.50 -28.94
C THR A 16 -27.67 5.14 -30.24
N ASP A 17 -26.34 5.22 -30.38
CA ASP A 17 -25.59 5.82 -31.49
C ASP A 17 -25.41 7.35 -31.45
N GLU A 18 -24.57 7.81 -30.51
CA GLU A 18 -23.57 8.81 -30.89
C GLU A 18 -22.19 8.30 -30.47
N LYS A 19 -21.39 8.06 -31.51
CA LYS A 19 -20.11 7.39 -31.50
C LYS A 19 -19.05 8.20 -30.75
N ARG A 20 -18.11 7.45 -30.16
CA ARG A 20 -16.66 7.69 -30.14
C ARG A 20 -16.26 9.16 -30.16
N ASN A 21 -15.85 9.65 -29.00
CA ASN A 21 -14.63 10.43 -28.75
C ASN A 21 -14.85 11.17 -27.42
N PHE A 22 -14.72 10.47 -26.29
CA PHE A 22 -14.57 11.14 -25.00
C PHE A 22 -13.19 10.84 -24.46
N VAL A 23 -12.29 11.71 -24.87
CA VAL A 23 -10.91 11.84 -24.43
C VAL A 23 -10.89 11.97 -22.91
N LYS A 24 -9.95 11.26 -22.28
CA LYS A 24 -9.60 11.28 -20.86
C LYS A 24 -9.73 12.70 -20.26
N PRO A 25 -10.54 12.94 -19.22
CA PRO A 25 -10.47 14.20 -18.50
C PRO A 25 -9.24 14.20 -17.58
N LEU A 26 -8.16 14.78 -18.12
CA LEU A 26 -7.39 15.85 -17.48
C LEU A 26 -6.95 15.64 -16.01
N ARG A 27 -5.96 14.78 -15.78
CA ARG A 27 -5.08 14.83 -14.59
C ARG A 27 -3.83 15.67 -14.90
N HIS A 28 -4.00 16.96 -15.14
CA HIS A 28 -2.88 17.91 -15.29
C HIS A 28 -3.24 19.28 -14.74
N VAL A 29 -3.22 19.44 -13.42
CA VAL A 29 -2.91 20.72 -12.78
C VAL A 29 -2.19 20.43 -11.45
N LEU A 30 -0.86 20.30 -11.50
CA LEU A 30 0.07 20.91 -10.55
C LEU A 30 1.48 20.73 -11.13
N THR A 31 1.84 21.63 -12.04
CA THR A 31 3.21 21.79 -12.53
C THR A 31 3.69 23.15 -12.05
N GLY A 32 4.79 23.16 -11.30
CA GLY A 32 5.48 24.36 -10.83
C GLY A 32 6.03 24.12 -9.43
N VAL A 33 7.32 24.20 -9.13
CA VAL A 33 8.46 24.77 -9.85
C VAL A 33 9.71 23.99 -9.43
N LEU A 34 10.55 23.70 -10.42
CA LEU A 34 11.92 23.21 -10.29
C LEU A 34 12.78 24.29 -9.61
N ALA A 35 13.34 24.01 -8.43
CA ALA A 35 14.41 24.82 -7.86
C ALA A 35 15.64 23.94 -7.62
N LEU A 36 16.61 24.09 -8.53
CA LEU A 36 17.92 23.49 -8.50
C LEU A 36 18.75 24.18 -7.39
N ALA A 37 19.00 23.50 -6.28
CA ALA A 37 19.98 23.93 -5.29
C ALA A 37 21.16 22.95 -5.28
N ALA A 38 22.18 23.26 -6.08
CA ALA A 38 23.48 22.65 -5.98
C ALA A 38 24.24 23.30 -4.80
N ALA A 39 24.54 22.52 -3.77
CA ALA A 39 25.58 22.85 -2.80
C ALA A 39 26.39 21.58 -2.53
N ALA A 40 27.59 21.55 -3.10
CA ALA A 40 28.60 20.56 -2.79
C ALA A 40 29.15 20.82 -1.38
N ALA A 41 29.10 19.80 -0.52
CA ALA A 41 30.01 19.69 0.62
C ALA A 41 30.51 18.25 0.69
N ALA A 42 31.83 18.15 0.72
CA ALA A 42 32.61 16.96 0.52
C ALA A 42 32.71 16.07 1.77
N ILE A 43 32.89 14.78 1.51
CA ILE A 43 33.61 13.79 2.34
C ILE A 43 33.02 13.50 3.72
N GLY A 44 32.23 12.41 3.72
CA GLY A 44 32.06 11.52 4.84
C GLY A 44 31.71 10.13 4.30
N CYS A 45 32.72 9.36 3.90
CA CYS A 45 32.55 7.95 3.56
C CYS A 45 32.09 7.16 4.80
N GLY A 46 30.78 7.14 5.04
CA GLY A 46 30.13 6.08 5.80
C GLY A 46 29.90 4.89 4.88
N LYS A 47 30.60 3.79 5.14
CA LYS A 47 30.44 2.51 4.45
C LYS A 47 28.97 2.07 4.50
N SER A 48 28.26 2.13 3.38
CA SER A 48 27.11 1.24 3.18
C SER A 48 27.60 0.02 2.42
N GLY A 49 27.35 -1.14 3.00
CA GLY A 49 27.75 -2.44 2.48
C GLY A 49 27.22 -2.64 1.06
N LYS A 50 28.03 -3.34 0.29
CA LYS A 50 27.76 -3.86 -1.04
C LYS A 50 26.42 -4.62 -1.05
N ILE A 51 25.37 -4.02 -1.59
CA ILE A 51 24.11 -4.70 -1.94
C ILE A 51 24.34 -5.37 -3.30
N ASP A 52 24.38 -6.70 -3.32
CA ASP A 52 24.50 -7.44 -4.56
C ASP A 52 23.16 -7.33 -5.34
N SER A 53 23.30 -6.94 -6.60
CA SER A 53 22.25 -6.46 -7.50
C SER A 53 21.10 -7.45 -7.77
N SER A 54 19.87 -6.92 -7.85
CA SER A 54 18.63 -7.50 -8.41
C SER A 54 17.78 -8.47 -7.56
N THR A 55 18.34 -9.29 -6.67
CA THR A 55 17.52 -10.27 -5.90
C THR A 55 17.03 -9.75 -4.55
N GLU A 56 17.76 -8.84 -3.91
CA GLU A 56 17.42 -8.28 -2.59
C GLU A 56 16.53 -7.03 -2.68
N GLN A 57 16.43 -6.41 -3.86
CA GLN A 57 15.64 -5.19 -4.06
C GLN A 57 14.13 -5.41 -3.90
N ARG A 58 13.63 -6.58 -4.29
CA ARG A 58 12.19 -6.91 -4.21
C ARG A 58 11.70 -7.14 -2.77
N PRO A 59 12.38 -7.95 -1.93
CA PRO A 59 11.98 -8.06 -0.52
C PRO A 59 12.12 -6.73 0.21
N GLN A 60 13.17 -5.95 -0.06
CA GLN A 60 13.32 -4.61 0.52
C GLN A 60 12.16 -3.69 0.14
N LEU A 61 11.75 -3.64 -1.14
CA LEU A 61 10.62 -2.83 -1.59
C LEU A 61 9.31 -3.18 -0.86
N ALA A 62 9.03 -4.47 -0.68
CA ALA A 62 7.84 -4.91 0.04
C ALA A 62 7.86 -4.47 1.51
N LEU A 63 9.03 -4.54 2.16
CA LEU A 63 9.21 -4.06 3.53
C LEU A 63 9.07 -2.54 3.63
N GLU A 64 9.66 -1.78 2.70
CA GLU A 64 9.54 -0.33 2.64
C GLU A 64 8.08 0.12 2.48
N GLN A 65 7.32 -0.53 1.60
CA GLN A 65 5.89 -0.25 1.43
C GLN A 65 5.08 -0.57 2.69
N LEU A 66 5.36 -1.71 3.35
CA LEU A 66 4.62 -2.17 4.53
C LEU A 66 4.88 -1.31 5.78
N LEU A 67 6.14 -0.92 5.99
CA LEU A 67 6.60 -0.34 7.25
C LEU A 67 6.72 1.19 7.20
N SER A 68 6.67 1.79 6.02
CA SER A 68 6.56 3.25 5.86
C SER A 68 5.10 3.68 5.80
N CYS A 69 4.79 4.81 6.44
CA CYS A 69 3.45 5.36 6.46
C CYS A 69 3.49 6.87 6.66
N THR A 70 2.84 7.62 5.77
CA THR A 70 2.58 9.04 6.01
C THR A 70 1.36 9.24 6.90
N LEU A 71 1.23 10.41 7.52
CA LEU A 71 0.03 10.77 8.28
C LEU A 71 -1.23 10.71 7.40
N GLN A 72 -1.15 11.27 6.19
CA GLN A 72 -2.26 11.22 5.24
C GLN A 72 -2.66 9.76 4.93
N GLN A 73 -1.68 8.88 4.75
CA GLN A 73 -1.92 7.47 4.51
C GLN A 73 -2.57 6.75 5.69
N ALA A 74 -2.26 7.16 6.92
CA ALA A 74 -2.90 6.64 8.12
C ALA A 74 -4.34 7.15 8.27
N GLU A 75 -4.61 8.40 7.91
CA GLU A 75 -5.96 8.97 7.87
C GLU A 75 -6.83 8.31 6.80
N ASP A 76 -6.28 8.12 5.60
CA ASP A 76 -6.96 7.42 4.50
C ASP A 76 -7.29 5.98 4.93
N PHE A 77 -6.38 5.32 5.65
CA PHE A 77 -6.62 3.98 6.19
C PHE A 77 -7.81 3.93 7.15
N ASP A 78 -7.89 4.87 8.10
CA ASP A 78 -9.01 4.95 9.03
C ASP A 78 -10.33 5.27 8.32
N ALA A 79 -10.30 6.14 7.30
CA ALA A 79 -11.48 6.48 6.52
C ALA A 79 -12.02 5.27 5.74
N GLU A 80 -11.13 4.53 5.08
CA GLU A 80 -11.49 3.30 4.36
C GLU A 80 -12.02 2.23 5.32
N PHE A 81 -11.41 2.08 6.50
CA PHE A 81 -11.88 1.15 7.52
C PHE A 81 -13.25 1.54 8.11
N ALA A 82 -13.49 2.84 8.34
CA ALA A 82 -14.78 3.32 8.82
C ALA A 82 -15.89 3.07 7.77
N LEU A 83 -15.60 3.35 6.51
CA LEU A 83 -16.57 3.18 5.44
C LEU A 83 -16.86 1.71 5.13
N SER A 84 -15.87 0.82 5.21
CA SER A 84 -16.12 -0.62 5.10
C SER A 84 -17.01 -1.13 6.25
N SER A 85 -16.83 -0.60 7.45
CA SER A 85 -17.71 -0.92 8.58
C SER A 85 -19.13 -0.38 8.40
N GLU A 86 -19.31 0.81 7.83
CA GLU A 86 -20.64 1.38 7.53
C GLU A 86 -21.36 0.58 6.44
N GLU A 87 -20.66 0.18 5.38
CA GLU A 87 -21.18 -0.67 4.29
C GLU A 87 -21.62 -2.03 4.83
N ALA A 88 -20.83 -2.65 5.71
CA ALA A 88 -21.18 -3.90 6.36
C ALA A 88 -22.47 -3.79 7.19
N MET A 89 -22.69 -2.66 7.88
CA MET A 89 -23.93 -2.41 8.64
C MET A 89 -25.13 -2.07 7.75
N ALA A 90 -24.90 -1.42 6.60
CA ALA A 90 -25.98 -1.08 5.66
C ALA A 90 -26.45 -2.29 4.84
N ASN A 91 -25.58 -3.27 4.60
CA ASN A 91 -25.86 -4.47 3.82
C ASN A 91 -26.38 -5.65 4.67
N GLU A 92 -27.17 -5.39 5.72
CA GLU A 92 -27.87 -6.37 6.58
C GLU A 92 -28.90 -7.25 5.81
N GLU A 93 -28.58 -7.77 4.63
CA GLU A 93 -29.18 -8.99 4.13
C GLU A 93 -28.58 -10.17 4.94
N ILE A 94 -29.44 -10.81 5.73
CA ILE A 94 -29.11 -11.91 6.63
C ILE A 94 -28.40 -13.05 5.86
N GLY A 95 -27.06 -13.07 5.89
CA GLY A 95 -26.29 -14.12 5.23
C GLY A 95 -24.78 -13.91 5.12
N LEU A 96 -24.06 -13.90 6.24
CA LEU A 96 -22.66 -14.37 6.41
C LEU A 96 -21.62 -14.14 5.28
N THR A 97 -21.57 -12.98 4.64
CA THR A 97 -20.31 -12.50 4.02
C THR A 97 -20.22 -10.99 4.20
N GLN A 98 -19.44 -10.53 5.19
CA GLN A 98 -18.90 -9.18 5.16
C GLN A 98 -18.00 -9.13 3.92
N ASP A 99 -18.51 -8.54 2.84
CA ASP A 99 -17.66 -8.24 1.69
C ASP A 99 -16.84 -7.01 2.06
N ASP A 100 -15.65 -7.26 2.64
CA ASP A 100 -14.63 -6.23 2.89
C ASP A 100 -14.03 -5.69 1.57
N GLY A 101 -14.80 -5.71 0.48
CA GLY A 101 -14.34 -5.50 -0.89
C GLY A 101 -13.62 -4.16 -1.06
N ARG A 102 -14.11 -3.11 -0.40
CA ARG A 102 -13.53 -1.77 -0.43
C ARG A 102 -12.18 -1.69 0.29
N LEU A 103 -12.11 -2.19 1.52
CA LEU A 103 -10.86 -2.20 2.29
C LEU A 103 -9.82 -3.13 1.63
N ARG A 104 -10.27 -4.24 1.05
CA ARG A 104 -9.43 -5.13 0.24
C ARG A 104 -8.90 -4.43 -1.00
N GLU A 105 -9.74 -3.70 -1.74
CA GLU A 105 -9.32 -2.94 -2.92
C GLU A 105 -8.27 -1.89 -2.56
N TYR A 106 -8.46 -1.15 -1.46
CA TYR A 106 -7.46 -0.21 -0.94
C TYR A 106 -6.10 -0.90 -0.68
N PHE A 107 -6.10 -2.08 -0.06
CA PHE A 107 -4.85 -2.81 0.16
C PHE A 107 -4.21 -3.32 -1.13
N LEU A 108 -5.01 -3.81 -2.08
CA LEU A 108 -4.51 -4.30 -3.36
C LEU A 108 -3.89 -3.16 -4.18
N GLU A 109 -4.52 -1.99 -4.22
CA GLU A 109 -3.97 -0.82 -4.91
C GLU A 109 -2.63 -0.37 -4.32
N ARG A 110 -2.48 -0.50 -2.99
CA ARG A 110 -1.27 -0.03 -2.28
C ARG A 110 -0.13 -1.04 -2.29
N PHE A 111 -0.43 -2.33 -2.18
CA PHE A 111 0.57 -3.38 -1.91
C PHE A 111 0.67 -4.42 -3.02
N GLY A 112 -0.27 -4.45 -3.97
CA GLY A 112 -0.36 -5.49 -5.00
C GLY A 112 0.83 -5.56 -5.96
N ASP A 113 1.61 -4.48 -6.08
CA ASP A 113 2.83 -4.45 -6.89
C ASP A 113 4.02 -5.21 -6.23
N SER A 114 4.02 -5.34 -4.89
CA SER A 114 5.14 -5.95 -4.15
C SER A 114 4.74 -7.20 -3.36
N MET A 115 3.45 -7.44 -3.14
CA MET A 115 2.93 -8.57 -2.36
C MET A 115 1.86 -9.32 -3.15
N THR A 116 1.77 -10.63 -2.97
CA THR A 116 0.68 -11.41 -3.56
C THR A 116 -0.63 -11.18 -2.81
N ASP A 117 -1.76 -11.39 -3.48
CA ASP A 117 -3.10 -11.20 -2.91
C ASP A 117 -3.26 -11.99 -1.60
N ALA A 118 -2.78 -13.24 -1.56
CA ALA A 118 -2.81 -14.08 -0.35
C ALA A 118 -1.97 -13.52 0.80
N CYS A 119 -0.82 -12.90 0.49
CA CYS A 119 0.01 -12.22 1.50
C CYS A 119 -0.75 -11.00 2.06
N ILE A 120 -1.37 -10.21 1.19
CA ILE A 120 -2.16 -9.03 1.57
C ILE A 120 -3.34 -9.43 2.46
N GLU A 121 -4.10 -10.45 2.09
CA GLU A 121 -5.21 -10.98 2.89
C GLU A 121 -4.75 -11.41 4.29
N THR A 122 -3.62 -12.11 4.37
CA THR A 122 -3.04 -12.55 5.66
C THR A 122 -2.62 -11.36 6.53
N LEU A 123 -2.01 -10.33 5.93
CA LEU A 123 -1.59 -9.12 6.65
C LEU A 123 -2.78 -8.26 7.10
N ALA A 124 -3.84 -8.19 6.29
CA ALA A 124 -5.09 -7.53 6.66
C ALA A 124 -5.78 -8.24 7.84
N ALA A 125 -5.93 -9.57 7.76
CA ALA A 125 -6.55 -10.37 8.82
C ALA A 125 -5.79 -10.30 10.16
N SER A 126 -4.46 -10.24 10.10
CA SER A 126 -3.59 -10.06 11.28
C SER A 126 -3.47 -8.60 11.74
N ARG A 127 -4.13 -7.65 11.06
CA ARG A 127 -4.06 -6.21 11.29
C ARG A 127 -2.63 -5.66 11.25
N THR A 128 -1.76 -6.28 10.46
CA THR A 128 -0.35 -5.91 10.38
C THR A 128 -0.18 -4.53 9.75
N PHE A 129 -0.97 -4.20 8.72
CA PHE A 129 -0.97 -2.87 8.12
C PHE A 129 -1.31 -1.74 9.11
N TYR A 130 -2.14 -2.04 10.12
CA TYR A 130 -2.52 -1.07 11.14
C TYR A 130 -1.36 -0.66 12.04
N LYS A 131 -0.34 -1.50 12.22
CA LYS A 131 0.80 -1.20 13.10
C LYS A 131 1.55 0.06 12.65
N SER A 132 1.88 0.16 11.36
CA SER A 132 2.58 1.32 10.80
C SER A 132 1.70 2.58 10.81
N ALA A 133 0.39 2.42 10.54
CA ALA A 133 -0.56 3.53 10.61
C ALA A 133 -0.74 4.08 12.04
N ALA A 134 -0.88 3.19 13.03
CA ALA A 134 -0.95 3.56 14.44
C ALA A 134 0.32 4.29 14.89
N LEU A 135 1.49 3.75 14.56
CA LEU A 135 2.76 4.39 14.92
C LEU A 135 2.89 5.80 14.34
N ALA A 136 2.55 6.00 13.07
CA ALA A 136 2.59 7.33 12.44
C ALA A 136 1.67 8.34 13.15
N LYS A 137 0.46 7.90 13.52
CA LYS A 137 -0.53 8.73 14.24
C LYS A 137 -0.10 9.04 15.67
N ASP A 138 0.39 8.05 16.39
CA ASP A 138 0.81 8.20 17.78
C ASP A 138 2.00 9.18 17.89
N LEU A 139 2.90 9.16 16.89
CA LEU A 139 4.00 10.11 16.78
C LEU A 139 3.60 11.45 16.15
N ASN A 140 2.40 11.55 15.57
CA ASN A 140 1.96 12.67 14.75
C ASN A 140 3.03 13.09 13.71
N SER A 141 3.61 12.11 13.01
CA SER A 141 4.64 12.29 12.00
C SER A 141 4.58 11.19 10.94
N ASP A 142 4.99 11.52 9.72
CA ASP A 142 5.34 10.50 8.74
C ASP A 142 6.47 9.63 9.29
N ILE A 143 6.41 8.34 8.99
CA ILE A 143 7.45 7.36 9.31
C ILE A 143 7.96 6.70 8.03
N HIS A 144 9.25 6.41 8.00
CA HIS A 144 9.90 5.69 6.92
C HIS A 144 10.86 4.64 7.46
N VAL A 145 11.08 3.63 6.64
CA VAL A 145 12.09 2.61 6.92
C VAL A 145 13.48 3.17 6.62
N ASP A 146 14.41 2.88 7.51
CA ASP A 146 15.84 3.03 7.36
C ASP A 146 16.53 1.69 7.70
N GLU A 147 17.85 1.61 7.55
CA GLU A 147 18.71 0.49 8.02
C GLU A 147 18.08 -0.91 7.87
N VAL A 148 17.64 -1.25 6.65
CA VAL A 148 17.12 -2.59 6.33
C VAL A 148 18.27 -3.56 6.17
N GLU A 149 18.29 -4.61 6.98
CA GLU A 149 19.18 -5.74 6.82
C GLU A 149 18.37 -6.98 6.41
N LEU A 150 18.86 -7.69 5.39
CA LEU A 150 18.28 -8.94 4.91
C LEU A 150 19.31 -10.05 5.03
N THR A 151 18.93 -11.13 5.73
CA THR A 151 19.73 -12.35 5.84
C THR A 151 18.99 -13.50 5.19
N LYS A 152 19.51 -13.99 4.06
CA LYS A 152 18.91 -15.11 3.35
C LYS A 152 18.95 -16.39 4.20
N SER A 153 17.83 -17.09 4.28
CA SER A 153 17.75 -18.42 4.90
C SER A 153 18.56 -19.43 4.10
N SER A 154 19.29 -20.30 4.80
CA SER A 154 20.02 -21.40 4.16
C SER A 154 19.09 -22.55 3.75
N ASP A 155 17.94 -22.66 4.42
CA ASP A 155 17.08 -23.85 4.36
C ASP A 155 15.91 -23.70 3.38
N GLU A 156 15.52 -22.45 3.06
CA GLU A 156 14.41 -22.16 2.15
C GLU A 156 14.84 -21.19 1.04
N PRO A 157 14.60 -21.54 -0.24
CA PRO A 157 14.91 -20.64 -1.34
C PRO A 157 14.04 -19.38 -1.25
N GLU A 158 14.67 -18.22 -1.41
CA GLU A 158 14.01 -16.91 -1.46
C GLU A 158 13.25 -16.52 -0.18
N CYS A 159 13.67 -17.08 0.95
CA CYS A 159 13.24 -16.70 2.29
C CYS A 159 14.36 -15.89 2.97
N TYR A 160 14.00 -14.78 3.61
CA TYR A 160 14.93 -13.86 4.25
C TYR A 160 14.43 -13.52 5.66
N GLN A 161 15.33 -13.55 6.63
CA GLN A 161 15.14 -12.85 7.90
C GLN A 161 15.45 -11.38 7.67
N PHE A 162 14.66 -10.49 8.26
CA PHE A 162 14.89 -9.05 8.16
C PHE A 162 14.94 -8.39 9.54
N SER A 163 15.70 -7.31 9.60
CA SER A 163 15.61 -6.27 10.62
C SER A 163 15.59 -4.91 9.95
N ALA A 164 14.90 -3.95 10.57
CA ALA A 164 14.76 -2.59 10.06
C ALA A 164 14.61 -1.61 11.22
N VAL A 165 15.14 -0.40 11.03
CA VAL A 165 14.88 0.74 11.91
C VAL A 165 13.84 1.62 11.26
N ILE A 166 12.83 2.06 12.00
CA ILE A 166 11.81 2.99 11.52
C ILE A 166 12.10 4.35 12.14
N LYS A 167 12.13 5.40 11.32
CA LYS A 167 12.41 6.77 11.73
C LYS A 167 11.25 7.70 11.40
N THR A 168 11.08 8.74 12.20
CA THR A 168 10.18 9.86 11.87
C THR A 168 10.76 10.68 10.72
N SER A 169 9.94 11.53 10.12
CA SER A 169 10.38 12.54 9.12
C SER A 169 11.51 13.46 9.62
N ALA A 170 11.62 13.67 10.94
CA ALA A 170 12.70 14.43 11.56
C ALA A 170 14.01 13.63 11.71
N GLY A 171 13.98 12.31 11.46
CA GLY A 171 15.11 11.40 11.58
C GLY A 171 15.26 10.73 12.94
N ASP A 172 14.32 10.95 13.87
CA ASP A 172 14.34 10.33 15.19
C ASP A 172 13.92 8.85 15.11
N PRO A 173 14.59 7.93 15.83
CA PRO A 173 14.17 6.54 15.92
C PRO A 173 12.77 6.42 16.53
N ALA A 174 11.87 5.74 15.83
CA ALA A 174 10.48 5.54 16.21
C ALA A 174 10.20 4.09 16.67
N ALA A 175 10.72 3.12 15.93
CA ALA A 175 10.53 1.70 16.23
C ALA A 175 11.64 0.86 15.60
N ALA A 176 11.77 -0.38 16.07
CA ALA A 176 12.50 -1.44 15.40
C ALA A 176 11.51 -2.49 14.89
N ALA A 177 11.76 -3.02 13.69
CA ALA A 177 10.97 -4.08 13.09
C ALA A 177 11.86 -5.27 12.77
N ASN A 178 11.36 -6.48 12.98
CA ASN A 178 12.03 -7.69 12.55
C ASN A 178 11.04 -8.79 12.17
N GLY A 179 11.55 -9.78 11.45
CA GLY A 179 10.77 -10.96 11.10
C GLY A 179 11.32 -11.69 9.89
N MET A 180 10.41 -12.19 9.08
CA MET A 180 10.72 -13.03 7.93
C MET A 180 9.88 -12.60 6.73
N ILE A 181 10.49 -12.61 5.56
CA ILE A 181 9.85 -12.38 4.27
C ILE A 181 10.20 -13.52 3.32
N SER A 182 9.18 -14.15 2.76
CA SER A 182 9.30 -15.15 1.72
C SER A 182 8.84 -14.54 0.39
N MET A 183 9.60 -14.78 -0.67
CA MET A 183 9.28 -14.30 -2.01
C MET A 183 8.78 -15.46 -2.86
N GLU A 184 7.83 -15.18 -3.75
CA GLU A 184 7.42 -16.12 -4.79
C GLU A 184 7.31 -15.43 -6.16
N LYS A 185 7.33 -16.24 -7.20
CA LYS A 185 7.10 -15.75 -8.56
C LYS A 185 5.59 -15.64 -8.78
N ASP A 186 5.13 -14.42 -9.00
CA ASP A 186 3.75 -14.10 -9.37
C ASP A 186 3.74 -13.53 -10.80
N GLY A 187 3.34 -14.37 -11.75
CA GLY A 187 3.44 -14.05 -13.19
C GLY A 187 4.89 -13.81 -13.63
N ALA A 188 5.18 -12.59 -14.08
CA ALA A 188 6.52 -12.17 -14.51
C ALA A 188 7.34 -11.53 -13.38
N GLU A 189 6.72 -11.21 -12.25
CA GLU A 189 7.33 -10.48 -11.15
C GLU A 189 7.60 -11.39 -9.96
N ARG A 190 8.45 -10.90 -9.04
CA ARG A 190 8.61 -11.52 -7.72
C ARG A 190 7.93 -10.62 -6.69
N LYS A 191 7.06 -11.22 -5.90
CA LYS A 191 6.31 -10.55 -4.84
C LYS A 191 6.49 -11.30 -3.53
N ALA A 192 6.30 -10.60 -2.42
CA ALA A 192 6.25 -11.21 -1.11
C ALA A 192 5.02 -12.11 -1.01
N SER A 193 5.24 -13.38 -0.71
CA SER A 193 4.19 -14.38 -0.52
C SER A 193 3.81 -14.55 0.94
N ARG A 194 4.74 -14.24 1.84
CA ARG A 194 4.52 -14.30 3.28
C ARG A 194 5.43 -13.30 3.98
N ILE A 195 4.85 -12.55 4.92
CA ILE A 195 5.58 -11.68 5.83
C ILE A 195 5.14 -12.00 7.25
N THR A 196 6.10 -12.19 8.16
CA THR A 196 5.88 -12.16 9.60
C THR A 196 6.51 -10.91 10.16
N LEU A 197 5.79 -10.16 11.01
CA LEU A 197 6.26 -8.88 11.54
C LEU A 197 6.10 -8.77 13.05
N THR A 198 7.23 -8.56 13.72
CA THR A 198 7.31 -8.01 15.07
C THR A 198 7.78 -6.57 14.97
N MET A 199 7.12 -5.67 15.70
CA MET A 199 7.45 -4.25 15.76
C MET A 199 7.51 -3.85 17.22
N GLU A 200 8.60 -3.18 17.61
CA GLU A 200 8.88 -2.73 18.98
C GLU A 200 9.09 -1.22 18.95
N GLU A 201 8.19 -0.49 19.60
CA GLU A 201 8.24 0.96 19.68
C GLU A 201 9.37 1.43 20.59
N THR A 202 10.14 2.39 20.12
CA THR A 202 11.22 3.00 20.91
C THR A 202 10.59 4.07 21.80
N HIS A 203 10.38 3.73 23.08
CA HIS A 203 9.88 4.70 24.04
C HIS A 203 11.01 5.67 24.38
N ASN A 204 10.81 6.96 24.10
CA ASN A 204 11.74 8.03 24.45
C ASN A 204 11.16 8.88 25.59
#